data_AF-A0A2N2QUF7-F1
#
_entry.id   AF-A0A2N2QUF7-F1
#
_cell.length_a   1.000
_cell.length_b   1.000
_cell.length_c   1.000
_cell.angle_alpha   90.00
_cell.angle_beta   90.00
_cell.angle_gamma   90.00
#
_symmetry.space_group_name_H-M   'P 1'
#
loop_
_entity.id
_entity.type
_entity.pdbx_description
1 polymer ?
#
loop_
_entity_poly.entity_id
_entity_poly.type
_entity_poly.pdbx_seq_one_letter_code
_entity_poly.pdbx_strand_id
1 'polypeptide(L)' 'MRKPRHTGQKISLGLSIACAVMTLPSFAVFIWLWQTRGLADTWTPSLLAVSVFFGFCAAVCYAMSVPQPVLPAEDPPL' A
#
# COMPACT_ATOMS: atom_id res chain seq x y z
N MET A 1 -23.46 -8.79 5.17
CA MET A 1 -23.29 -7.64 4.24
C MET A 1 -22.18 -6.73 4.77
N ARG A 2 -21.36 -6.11 3.90
CA ARG A 2 -20.36 -5.10 4.31
C ARG A 2 -20.94 -3.70 4.14
N LYS A 3 -20.63 -2.78 5.05
CA LYS A 3 -21.10 -1.39 4.97
C LYS A 3 -20.46 -0.69 3.75
N PRO A 4 -21.14 0.23 3.04
CA PRO A 4 -20.51 1.02 1.99
C PRO A 4 -19.31 1.80 2.54
N ARG A 5 -18.28 2.02 1.70
CA ARG A 5 -17.06 2.72 2.12
C ARG A 5 -17.38 4.13 2.58
N HIS A 6 -16.98 4.47 3.80
CA HIS A 6 -17.01 5.84 4.30
C HIS A 6 -15.83 6.66 3.74
N THR A 7 -15.84 7.98 3.94
CA THR A 7 -14.87 8.90 3.32
C THR A 7 -13.40 8.53 3.61
N GLY A 8 -13.08 8.15 4.85
CA GLY A 8 -11.73 7.72 5.23
C GLY A 8 -11.24 6.49 4.44
N GLN A 9 -12.11 5.49 4.26
CA GLN A 9 -11.82 4.30 3.44
C GLN A 9 -11.60 4.64 1.96
N LYS A 10 -12.31 5.64 1.43
CA LYS A 10 -12.11 6.10 0.04
C LYS A 10 -10.75 6.78 -0.13
N ILE A 11 -10.36 7.64 0.82
CA ILE A 11 -9.04 8.30 0.81
C ILE A 11 -7.93 7.27 0.93
N SER A 12 -8.08 6.30 1.84
CA SER A 12 -7.12 5.21 2.03
C SER A 12 -6.97 4.34 0.77
N LEU A 13 -8.06 4.06 0.07
CA LEU A 13 -8.02 3.37 -1.22
C LEU A 13 -7.25 4.20 -2.27
N GLY A 14 -7.54 5.51 -2.37
CA GLY A 14 -6.83 6.40 -3.27
C GLY A 14 -5.32 6.43 -3.01
N LEU A 15 -4.93 6.53 -1.74
CA LEU A 15 -3.53 6.50 -1.33
C LEU A 15 -2.88 5.14 -1.65
N SER A 16 -3.59 4.03 -1.44
CA SER A 16 -3.09 2.69 -1.78
C SER A 16 -2.72 2.56 -3.27
N ILE A 17 -3.56 3.13 -4.15
CA ILE A 17 -3.33 3.14 -5.59
C ILE A 17 -2.14 4.03 -5.92
N ALA A 18 -2.05 5.22 -5.33
CA ALA A 18 -0.92 6.13 -5.55
C ALA A 18 0.42 5.48 -5.15
N CYS A 19 0.46 4.82 -3.97
CA CYS A 19 1.64 4.10 -3.52
C CYS A 19 1.99 2.93 -4.47
N ALA A 20 1.00 2.14 -4.90
CA ALA A 20 1.21 1.03 -5.83
C ALA A 20 1.77 1.51 -7.19
N VAL A 21 1.25 2.63 -7.71
CA VAL A 21 1.76 3.25 -8.94
C VAL A 21 3.18 3.74 -8.76
N MET A 22 3.55 4.31 -7.61
CA MET A 22 4.91 4.77 -7.31
C MET A 22 5.91 3.62 -7.09
N THR A 23 5.45 2.44 -6.66
CA THR A 23 6.30 1.24 -6.56
C THR A 23 6.85 0.84 -7.93
N LEU A 24 6.06 0.94 -9.01
CA LEU A 24 6.45 0.52 -10.36
C LEU A 24 7.70 1.25 -10.90
N PRO A 25 7.75 2.59 -10.97
CA PRO A 25 8.95 3.29 -11.45
C PRO A 25 10.14 3.08 -10.50
N SER A 26 9.93 3.08 -9.18
CA SER A 26 11.01 2.81 -8.23
C SER A 26 11.65 1.45 -8.46
N PHE A 27 10.83 0.41 -8.65
CA PHE A 27 11.31 -0.94 -8.90
C PHE A 27 11.97 -1.08 -10.28
N ALA A 28 11.44 -0.40 -11.31
CA ALA A 28 12.07 -0.39 -12.63
C ALA A 28 13.47 0.24 -12.59
N VAL A 29 13.64 1.38 -11.90
CA VAL A 29 14.95 2.03 -11.75
C VAL A 29 15.89 1.16 -10.92
N PHE A 30 15.39 0.48 -9.87
CA PHE A 30 16.18 -0.50 -9.12
C PHE A 30 16.74 -1.61 -10.02
N ILE A 31 15.91 -2.24 -10.87
CA ILE A 31 16.36 -3.29 -11.78
C ILE A 31 17.43 -2.75 -12.73
N TRP A 32 17.23 -1.56 -13.28
CA TRP A 32 18.21 -0.92 -14.15
C TRP A 32 19.55 -0.64 -13.44
N LEU A 33 19.53 -0.11 -12.21
CA LEU A 33 20.75 0.10 -11.43
C LEU A 33 21.43 -1.20 -11.02
N TRP A 34 20.67 -2.25 -10.69
CA TRP A 34 21.24 -3.56 -10.41
C TRP A 34 22.02 -4.08 -11.62
N GLN A 35 21.45 -4.02 -12.82
CA GLN A 35 22.13 -4.49 -14.04
C GLN A 35 23.37 -3.66 -14.40
N THR A 36 23.37 -2.35 -14.12
CA THR A 36 24.43 -1.43 -14.56
C THR A 36 25.53 -1.17 -13.52
N ARG A 37 25.19 -1.15 -12.23
CA ARG A 37 26.09 -0.80 -11.12
C ARG A 37 26.27 -1.91 -10.10
N GLY A 38 25.34 -2.86 -10.05
CA GLY A 38 25.32 -3.92 -9.04
C GLY A 38 24.84 -3.43 -7.67
N LEU A 39 24.83 -4.35 -6.69
CA LEU A 39 24.36 -4.10 -5.32
C LEU A 39 25.37 -3.34 -4.44
N ALA A 40 26.62 -3.20 -4.89
CA ALA A 40 27.65 -2.48 -4.15
C ALA A 40 27.50 -0.95 -4.24
N ASP A 41 26.74 -0.46 -5.23
CA ASP A 41 26.38 0.95 -5.33
C ASP A 41 25.27 1.28 -4.34
N THR A 42 25.49 2.25 -3.46
CA THR A 42 24.57 2.65 -2.38
C THR A 42 23.17 3.00 -2.86
N TRP A 43 23.01 3.46 -4.12
CA TRP A 43 21.70 3.80 -4.66
C TRP A 43 20.84 2.58 -4.98
N THR A 44 21.46 1.46 -5.37
CA THR A 44 20.74 0.23 -5.72
C THR A 44 19.91 -0.34 -4.54
N PRO A 45 20.49 -0.63 -3.35
CA PRO A 45 19.70 -1.11 -2.21
C PRO A 45 18.77 -0.01 -1.66
N SER A 46 19.11 1.27 -1.82
CA SER A 46 18.24 2.39 -1.44
C SER A 46 16.95 2.40 -2.27
N LEU A 47 17.04 2.24 -3.59
CA LEU A 47 15.86 2.13 -4.45
C LEU A 47 15.04 0.87 -4.18
N LEU A 48 15.70 -0.25 -3.84
CA LEU A 48 14.98 -1.44 -3.40
C LEU A 48 14.16 -1.15 -2.14
N ALA A 49 14.77 -0.50 -1.14
CA ALA A 49 14.09 -0.12 0.10
C ALA A 49 12.90 0.81 -0.16
N VAL A 50 13.05 1.81 -1.03
CA VAL A 50 11.97 2.71 -1.44
C VAL A 50 10.83 1.94 -2.11
N SER A 51 11.17 0.99 -3.00
CA SER A 51 10.18 0.15 -3.68
C SER A 51 9.38 -0.69 -2.68
N VAL A 52 10.07 -1.32 -1.72
CA VAL A 52 9.44 -2.12 -0.65
C VAL A 52 8.58 -1.23 0.25
N PHE A 53 9.06 -0.04 0.62
CA PHE A 53 8.29 0.90 1.44
C PHE A 53 6.97 1.30 0.77
N PHE A 54 7.00 1.70 -0.50
CA PHE A 54 5.77 2.04 -1.22
C PHE A 54 4.85 0.83 -1.40
N GLY A 55 5.41 -0.35 -1.68
CA GLY A 55 4.62 -1.58 -1.78
C GLY A 55 3.93 -1.94 -0.47
N PHE A 56 4.63 -1.79 0.66
CA PHE A 56 4.07 -2.03 1.99
C PHE A 56 3.01 -0.98 2.36
N CYS A 57 3.26 0.30 2.06
CA CYS A 57 2.30 1.37 2.27
C CYS A 57 1.01 1.12 1.46
N ALA A 58 1.15 0.66 0.21
CA ALA A 58 0.01 0.27 -0.62
C ALA A 58 -0.79 -0.86 0.01
N ALA A 59 -0.12 -1.89 0.53
CA ALA A 59 -0.77 -3.03 1.18
C ALA A 59 -1.54 -2.61 2.45
N VAL A 60 -0.93 -1.83 3.33
CA VAL A 60 -1.56 -1.36 4.58
C VAL A 60 -2.74 -0.44 4.27
N CYS A 61 -2.58 0.51 3.36
CA CYS A 61 -3.68 1.41 2.97
C CYS A 61 -4.83 0.61 2.32
N TYR A 62 -4.51 -0.38 1.49
CA TYR A 62 -5.54 -1.26 0.93
C TYR A 62 -6.30 -2.00 2.04
N ALA A 63 -5.59 -2.61 3.00
CA ALA A 63 -6.20 -3.31 4.13
C ALA A 63 -7.13 -2.39 4.95
N MET A 64 -6.71 -1.16 5.23
CA MET A 64 -7.53 -0.17 5.94
C MET A 64 -8.73 0.33 5.11
N SER A 65 -8.64 0.28 3.78
CA SER A 65 -9.74 0.64 2.87
C SER A 65 -10.86 -0.42 2.79
N VAL A 66 -10.63 -1.61 3.34
CA VAL A 66 -11.60 -2.71 3.31
C VAL A 66 -12.84 -2.34 4.14
N PRO A 67 -14.05 -2.37 3.55
CA PRO A 67 -15.26 -1.99 4.27
C PRO A 67 -15.55 -2.95 5.43
N GLN A 68 -15.98 -2.40 6.56
CA GLN A 68 -16.25 -3.17 7.77
C GLN A 68 -17.48 -4.09 7.58
N PRO A 69 -17.48 -5.28 8.21
CA PRO A 69 -18.67 -6.10 8.30
C PRO A 69 -19.75 -5.37 9.11
N VAL A 70 -21.03 -5.58 8.76
CA VAL A 70 -22.15 -5.07 9.57
C VAL A 70 -22.17 -5.84 10.89
N LEU A 71 -22.07 -5.12 12.01
CA LEU A 71 -22.21 -5.69 13.36
C LEU A 71 -23.67 -6.14 13.57
N PRO A 72 -23.91 -7.26 14.28
CA PRO A 72 -25.24 -7.63 14.75
C PRO A 72 -25.87 -6.50 15.55
N ALA A 73 -27.21 -6.40 15.54
CA ALA A 73 -27.91 -5.46 16.42
C ALA A 73 -27.61 -5.82 17.88
N GLU A 74 -27.30 -4.82 18.69
CA GLU A 74 -27.11 -4.97 20.13
C GLU A 74 -28.48 -5.21 20.75
N ASP A 75 -28.71 -6.41 21.31
CA ASP A 75 -29.93 -6.65 22.09
C ASP A 75 -29.95 -5.68 23.29
N PRO A 76 -31.09 -5.05 23.60
CA PRO A 76 -31.16 -4.10 24.70
C PRO A 76 -30.75 -4.78 26.02
N PRO A 77 -29.96 -4.10 26.88
CA PRO A 77 -29.65 -4.64 28.19
C PRO A 77 -30.95 -4.84 28.97
N LEU A 78 -31.17 -6.08 29.44
CA LEU A 78 -32.29 -6.48 30.28
C LEU A 78 -32.37 -5.68 31.59
#